data_AF-A0AAN5C7P3-F1
#
_entry.id   AF-A0AAN5C7P3-F1
#
_cell.length_a   1.000
_cell.length_b   1.000
_cell.length_c   1.000
_cell.angle_alpha   90.00
_cell.angle_beta   90.00
_cell.angle_gamma   90.00
#
_symmetry.space_group_name_H-M   'P 1'
#
loop_
_entity.id
_entity.type
_entity.pdbx_description
1 polymer ?
#
loop_
_entity_poly.entity_id
_entity_poly.type
_entity_poly.pdbx_seq_one_letter_code
_entity_poly.pdbx_strand_id
1 'polypeptide(L)'
;AQWAEWIETPGTPCSDTCGYCGVRLAAERSCPVLGKCSGVSQRYEECGPKMCSFPRNTCCAGYVKGLPDGVNFECIALATIVAKTKLA
;
A
#
# COMPACT_ATOMS: atom_id res chain seq x y z
N ALA A 1 22.35 16.36 -12.72
CA ALA A 1 22.86 15.51 -11.62
C ALA A 1 22.06 14.23 -11.63
N GLN A 2 22.62 13.13 -11.11
CA GLN A 2 21.87 11.88 -10.96
C GLN A 2 21.41 11.74 -9.51
N TRP A 3 20.30 11.02 -9.34
CA TRP A 3 19.81 10.66 -8.01
C TRP A 3 20.78 9.73 -7.30
N ALA A 4 20.84 9.83 -5.97
CA ALA A 4 21.37 8.74 -5.16
C ALA A 4 20.49 7.49 -5.28
N GLU A 5 21.02 6.35 -4.82
CA GLU A 5 20.25 5.12 -4.74
C GLU A 5 19.03 5.28 -3.81
N TRP A 6 18.00 4.48 -4.07
CA TRP A 6 16.85 4.41 -3.20
C TRP A 6 17.23 3.72 -1.90
N ILE A 7 16.80 4.32 -0.80
CA ILE A 7 16.93 3.78 0.55
C ILE A 7 15.54 3.33 0.96
N GLU A 8 15.37 2.03 1.15
CA GLU A 8 14.13 1.46 1.68
C GLU A 8 13.92 1.95 3.12
N THR A 9 12.68 2.31 3.44
CA THR A 9 12.28 2.83 4.75
C THR A 9 11.29 1.86 5.41
N PRO A 10 11.74 0.65 5.80
CA PRO A 10 10.87 -0.32 6.45
C PRO A 10 10.41 0.20 7.81
N GLY A 11 9.18 -0.16 8.20
CA GLY A 11 8.63 0.19 9.51
C GLY A 11 8.15 1.63 9.65
N THR A 12 8.08 2.39 8.55
CA THR A 12 7.40 3.69 8.55
C THR A 12 5.92 3.52 8.96
N PRO A 13 5.41 4.37 9.86
CA PRO A 13 4.02 4.30 10.27
C PRO A 13 3.07 4.46 9.08
N CYS A 14 2.03 3.62 9.04
CA CYS A 14 0.97 3.79 8.07
C CYS A 14 0.08 4.97 8.49
N SER A 15 -0.32 5.82 7.54
CA SER A 15 -1.22 6.95 7.81
C SER A 15 -2.61 6.52 8.27
N ASP A 16 -3.00 5.28 7.97
CA ASP A 16 -4.21 4.65 8.47
C ASP A 16 -3.95 3.15 8.74
N THR A 17 -4.64 2.56 9.69
CA THR A 17 -4.33 1.20 10.16
C THR A 17 -5.29 0.14 9.62
N CYS A 18 -6.25 0.54 8.77
CA CYS A 18 -7.26 -0.36 8.23
C CYS A 18 -7.64 -0.05 6.79
N GLY A 19 -8.27 -1.02 6.14
CA GLY A 19 -8.99 -0.90 4.88
C GLY A 19 -8.11 -0.78 3.63
N TYR A 20 -6.79 -0.88 3.76
CA TYR A 20 -5.84 -0.37 2.75
C TYR A 20 -6.06 1.12 2.42
N CYS A 21 -6.55 1.89 3.41
CA CYS A 21 -6.79 3.32 3.25
C CYS A 21 -5.56 4.19 3.54
N GLY A 22 -4.53 3.58 4.15
CA GLY A 22 -3.33 4.27 4.57
C GLY A 22 -2.22 4.15 3.54
N VAL A 23 -1.29 5.10 3.59
CA VAL A 23 -0.03 5.06 2.85
C VAL A 23 1.12 5.22 3.81
N ARG A 24 2.26 4.62 3.46
CA ARG A 24 3.53 4.82 4.17
C ARG A 24 4.65 5.06 3.18
N LEU A 25 5.70 5.71 3.65
CA LEU A 25 6.92 5.88 2.86
C LEU A 25 7.60 4.52 2.73
N ALA A 26 7.71 4.03 1.49
CA ALA A 26 8.36 2.76 1.19
C ALA A 26 9.87 2.96 0.97
N ALA A 27 10.24 4.02 0.26
CA ALA A 27 11.63 4.35 -0.01
C ALA A 27 11.81 5.86 -0.25
N GLU A 28 13.02 6.34 0.02
CA GLU A 28 13.42 7.71 -0.28
C GLU A 28 14.80 7.77 -0.95
N ARG A 29 15.09 8.88 -1.61
CA ARG A 29 16.39 9.16 -2.22
C ARG A 29 16.70 10.64 -2.16
N SER A 30 17.98 10.97 -2.12
CA SER A 30 18.46 12.36 -2.10
C SER A 30 19.07 12.76 -3.44
N CYS A 31 18.99 14.06 -3.74
CA CYS A 31 19.65 14.64 -4.90
C CYS A 31 20.94 15.33 -4.44
N PRO A 32 22.13 14.92 -4.93
CA PRO A 32 23.40 15.53 -4.53
C PRO A 32 23.51 17.03 -4.85
N VAL A 33 22.78 17.50 -5.87
CA VAL A 33 22.74 18.91 -6.26
C VAL A 33 21.29 19.38 -6.31
N LEU A 34 20.91 20.21 -5.34
CA LEU A 34 19.54 20.71 -5.19
C LEU A 34 18.96 21.24 -6.52
N GLY A 35 17.77 20.76 -6.88
CA GLY A 35 17.05 21.17 -8.09
C GLY A 35 17.62 20.65 -9.42
N LYS A 36 18.65 19.78 -9.41
CA LYS A 36 19.25 19.23 -10.64
C LYS A 36 18.90 17.76 -10.93
N CYS A 37 18.05 17.15 -10.10
CA CYS A 37 17.49 15.82 -10.34
C CYS A 37 15.99 15.96 -10.68
N SER A 38 15.51 15.22 -11.68
CA SER A 38 14.11 15.23 -12.10
C SER A 38 13.35 14.03 -11.55
N GLY A 39 12.08 14.23 -11.21
CA GLY A 39 11.19 13.20 -10.66
C GLY A 39 11.09 13.22 -9.13
N VAL A 40 10.44 12.21 -8.57
CA VAL A 40 10.12 12.14 -7.13
C VAL A 40 11.32 11.73 -6.29
N SER A 41 11.43 12.28 -5.09
CA SER A 41 12.41 11.88 -4.07
C SER A 41 11.89 10.79 -3.13
N GLN A 42 10.59 10.52 -3.15
CA GLN A 42 9.91 9.61 -2.21
C GLN A 42 8.97 8.68 -2.98
N ARG A 43 8.86 7.45 -2.48
CA ARG A 43 7.92 6.43 -2.94
C ARG A 43 7.03 6.04 -1.79
N TYR A 44 5.74 5.95 -2.07
CA TYR A 44 4.73 5.54 -1.10
C TYR A 44 4.11 4.21 -1.53
N GLU A 45 3.70 3.43 -0.55
CA GLU A 45 2.92 2.22 -0.75
C GLU A 45 1.68 2.22 0.15
N GLU A 46 0.65 1.49 -0.27
CA GLU A 46 -0.57 1.31 0.49
C GLU A 46 -0.35 0.33 1.65
N CYS A 47 -0.98 0.59 2.78
CA CYS A 47 -0.81 -0.21 4.00
C CYS A 47 -2.09 -0.22 4.85
N GLY A 48 -2.09 -1.06 5.89
CA GLY A 48 -3.25 -1.28 6.75
C GLY A 48 -4.24 -2.31 6.17
N PRO A 49 -3.83 -3.57 5.94
CA PRO A 49 -4.67 -4.60 5.31
C PRO A 49 -5.90 -4.99 6.13
N LYS A 50 -5.85 -4.78 7.45
CA LYS A 50 -6.93 -5.12 8.39
C LYS A 50 -8.22 -4.42 7.98
N MET A 51 -9.35 -5.12 8.01
CA MET A 51 -10.65 -4.49 7.75
C MET A 51 -10.96 -3.34 8.72
N CYS A 52 -11.51 -2.24 8.18
CA CYS A 52 -12.05 -1.16 8.99
C CYS A 52 -13.39 -1.56 9.61
N SER A 53 -13.68 -1.05 10.81
CA SER A 53 -14.99 -1.16 11.44
C SER A 53 -15.94 -0.06 10.95
N PHE A 54 -17.24 -0.32 11.08
CA PHE A 54 -18.30 0.69 10.94
C PHE A 54 -17.98 1.92 11.82
N PRO A 55 -18.28 3.17 11.39
CA PRO A 55 -19.08 3.59 10.22
C PRO A 55 -18.31 3.72 8.91
N ARG A 56 -17.01 3.45 8.92
CA ARG A 56 -16.18 3.55 7.73
C ARG A 56 -16.45 2.37 6.79
N ASN A 57 -16.19 2.58 5.50
CA ASN A 57 -16.15 1.45 4.57
C ASN A 57 -15.10 0.44 5.04
N THR A 58 -15.46 -0.84 5.01
CA THR A 58 -14.60 -1.93 5.49
C THR A 58 -13.26 -1.97 4.75
N CYS A 59 -13.27 -1.71 3.44
CA CYS A 59 -12.10 -1.56 2.58
C CYS A 59 -12.21 -0.27 1.76
N CYS A 60 -11.08 0.35 1.46
CA CYS A 60 -10.98 1.51 0.58
C CYS A 60 -11.17 1.14 -0.89
N ALA A 61 -11.38 2.16 -1.74
CA ALA A 61 -11.57 1.96 -3.18
C ALA A 61 -10.36 1.21 -3.78
N GLY A 62 -10.63 0.24 -4.66
CA GLY A 62 -9.59 -0.66 -5.17
C GLY A 62 -9.45 -1.98 -4.39
N TYR A 63 -10.06 -2.07 -3.21
CA TYR A 63 -9.94 -3.21 -2.31
C TYR A 63 -11.30 -3.81 -1.92
N VAL A 64 -11.32 -5.12 -1.73
CA VAL A 64 -12.49 -5.89 -1.27
C VAL A 64 -12.11 -6.81 -0.12
N LYS A 65 -13.10 -7.23 0.67
CA LYS A 65 -12.88 -8.23 1.70
C LYS A 65 -12.50 -9.58 1.06
N GLY A 66 -11.38 -10.15 1.49
CA GLY A 66 -10.92 -11.47 1.12
C GLY A 66 -10.25 -12.20 2.28
N LEU A 67 -9.81 -13.44 2.03
CA LEU A 67 -9.01 -14.22 2.96
C LEU A 67 -7.70 -14.60 2.26
N PRO A 68 -6.67 -13.72 2.27
CA PRO A 68 -5.40 -14.01 1.59
C PRO A 68 -4.76 -15.30 2.12
N ASP A 69 -4.81 -15.52 3.44
CA ASP A 69 -4.23 -16.69 4.10
C ASP A 69 -5.25 -17.79 4.43
N GLY A 70 -6.51 -17.66 3.99
CA GLY A 70 -7.58 -18.62 4.28
C GLY A 70 -8.10 -18.62 5.72
N VAL A 71 -7.55 -17.80 6.61
CA VAL A 71 -7.92 -17.75 8.04
C VAL A 71 -8.46 -16.39 8.46
N ASN A 72 -7.77 -15.30 8.12
CA ASN A 72 -8.13 -13.95 8.53
C ASN A 72 -8.79 -13.19 7.38
N PHE A 73 -9.84 -12.42 7.71
CA PHE A 73 -10.44 -11.48 6.78
C PHE A 73 -9.62 -10.20 6.70
N GLU A 74 -9.15 -9.90 5.50
CA GLU A 74 -8.39 -8.69 5.20
C GLU A 74 -8.93 -8.05 3.92
N CYS A 75 -8.58 -6.79 3.71
CA CYS A 75 -8.81 -6.13 2.45
C CYS A 75 -7.76 -6.64 1.45
N ILE A 76 -8.18 -7.04 0.26
CA ILE A 76 -7.29 -7.49 -0.82
C ILE A 76 -7.60 -6.68 -2.08
N ALA A 77 -6.60 -6.49 -2.94
CA ALA A 77 -6.80 -5.76 -4.18
C ALA A 77 -7.84 -6.47 -5.06
N LEU A 78 -8.72 -5.70 -5.70
CA LEU A 78 -9.71 -6.23 -6.64
C LEU A 78 -9.08 -7.04 -7.78
N ALA A 79 -7.82 -6.74 -8.14
CA ALA A 79 -7.08 -7.43 -9.20
C ALA A 79 -6.62 -8.85 -8.82
N THR A 80 -6.50 -9.17 -7.51
CA THR A 80 -6.10 -10.51 -7.04
C THR A 80 -7.28 -11.48 -6.87
N ILE A 81 -8.48 -11.12 -7.30
CA ILE A 81 -9.59 -12.07 -7.49
C ILE A 81 -9.27 -12.93 -8.72
N VAL A 82 -8.24 -13.79 -8.60
CA VAL A 82 -8.04 -14.91 -9.52
C VAL A 82 -9.32 -15.71 -9.49
N ALA A 83 -9.94 -15.82 -10.65
CA ALA A 83 -11.19 -16.52 -10.91
C ALA A 83 -11.25 -17.92 -10.26
N LYS A 84 -11.65 -17.99 -9.00
CA LYS A 84 -12.07 -19.22 -8.30
C LYS A 84 -13.57 -19.25 -8.05
N THR A 85 -14.35 -18.46 -8.77
CA THR A 85 -15.78 -18.71 -8.97
C THR A 85 -15.98 -19.64 -10.15
N LYS A 86 -15.56 -20.89 -9.98
CA LYS A 86 -16.29 -22.03 -10.57
C LYS A 86 -16.94 -22.74 -9.38
N LEU A 87 -18.15 -22.30 -9.01
CA LEU A 87 -19.07 -23.21 -8.34
C LEU A 87 -19.49 -24.21 -9.42
N ALA A 88 -19.11 -25.47 -9.22
CA ALA A 88 -19.77 -26.61 -9.85
C ALA A 88 -21.12 -26.86 -9.16
#